data_AF-A0A373FVH4-F1
#
_entry.id   AF-A0A373FVH4-F1
#
_cell.length_a   1.000
_cell.length_b   1.000
_cell.length_c   1.000
_cell.angle_alpha   90.00
_cell.angle_beta   90.00
_cell.angle_gamma   90.00
#
_symmetry.space_group_name_H-M   'P 1'
#
loop_
_entity.id
_entity.type
_entity.pdbx_description
1 polymer ?
#
loop_
_entity_poly.entity_id
_entity_poly.type
_entity_poly.pdbx_seq_one_letter_code
_entity_poly.pdbx_strand_id
1 'polypeptide(L)'
;MTMKEKKKAVSTTANLQHRSGNKDNKSSRIIQQVRSIFLSGRKVTAKEINAETNSNDARRVISTLRNDEGWDIKDVRLDDRRKLYWLEPDKRQMSIDWEGMQNE
;
A
#
# COMPACT_ATOMS: atom_id res chain seq x y z
N MET A 1 13.48 -38.80 14.60
CA MET A 1 12.39 -38.18 13.81
C MET A 1 12.77 -36.72 13.56
N THR A 2 13.37 -36.43 12.42
CA THR A 2 13.90 -35.10 12.06
C THR A 2 12.97 -34.46 11.03
N MET A 3 12.34 -33.35 11.37
CA MET A 3 11.43 -32.63 10.47
C MET A 3 12.23 -31.82 9.45
N LYS A 4 11.92 -32.06 8.17
CA LYS A 4 12.55 -31.47 7.00
C LYS A 4 11.86 -30.13 6.71
N GLU A 5 12.54 -29.01 6.96
CA GLU A 5 12.03 -27.68 6.63
C GLU A 5 11.86 -27.52 5.11
N LYS A 6 10.62 -27.22 4.71
CA LYS A 6 10.26 -26.94 3.32
C LYS A 6 10.58 -25.48 3.01
N LYS A 7 11.59 -25.27 2.16
CA LYS A 7 11.81 -24.02 1.43
C LYS A 7 10.53 -23.65 0.67
N LYS A 8 9.92 -22.51 0.98
CA LYS A 8 8.95 -21.86 0.09
C LYS A 8 9.68 -20.83 -0.75
N ALA A 9 9.95 -21.18 -1.99
CA ALA A 9 10.17 -20.23 -3.06
C ALA A 9 8.86 -19.48 -3.32
N VAL A 10 8.90 -18.15 -3.37
CA VAL A 10 7.89 -17.37 -4.09
C VAL A 10 8.64 -16.56 -5.13
N SER A 11 8.60 -17.11 -6.33
CA SER A 11 9.09 -16.53 -7.55
C SER A 11 8.15 -15.42 -8.05
N THR A 12 8.76 -14.36 -8.60
CA THR A 12 8.39 -13.78 -9.90
C THR A 12 7.28 -12.71 -9.96
N THR A 13 7.76 -11.48 -10.16
CA THR A 13 7.25 -10.40 -11.04
C THR A 13 5.82 -9.94 -10.89
N ALA A 14 5.63 -8.76 -10.29
CA ALA A 14 4.51 -7.89 -10.64
C ALA A 14 4.99 -6.90 -11.71
N ASN A 15 4.80 -7.29 -12.98
CA ASN A 15 4.80 -6.35 -14.09
C ASN A 15 3.71 -5.30 -13.81
N LEU A 16 4.11 -4.10 -13.42
CA LEU A 16 3.23 -2.92 -13.37
C LEU A 16 2.92 -2.48 -14.80
N GLN A 17 2.23 -3.32 -15.57
CA GLN A 17 1.66 -2.93 -16.84
C GLN A 17 0.42 -2.10 -16.56
N HIS A 18 0.67 -0.79 -16.50
CA HIS A 18 -0.32 0.27 -16.52
C HIS A 18 -1.20 0.09 -17.76
N ARG A 19 -2.32 -0.61 -17.61
CA ARG A 19 -3.30 -0.82 -18.68
C ARG A 19 -3.96 0.52 -18.96
N SER A 20 -3.43 1.22 -19.95
CA SER A 20 -3.93 2.48 -20.49
C SER A 20 -5.35 2.28 -21.05
N GLY A 21 -6.35 2.52 -20.20
CA GLY A 21 -7.73 2.77 -20.59
C GLY A 21 -8.07 4.22 -20.27
N ASN A 22 -8.44 5.00 -21.27
CA ASN A 22 -8.72 6.43 -21.18
C ASN A 22 -10.04 6.77 -20.41
N LYS A 23 -10.36 6.02 -19.34
CA LYS A 23 -11.56 6.17 -18.52
C LYS A 23 -11.26 6.31 -17.02
N ASP A 24 -10.01 6.56 -16.63
CA ASP A 24 -9.57 6.37 -15.24
C ASP A 24 -8.76 7.52 -14.63
N ASN A 25 -8.68 8.72 -15.23
CA ASN A 25 -7.84 9.80 -14.67
C ASN A 25 -8.27 10.25 -13.26
N LYS A 26 -9.59 10.25 -12.96
CA LYS A 26 -10.08 10.57 -11.62
C LYS A 26 -9.75 9.46 -10.62
N SER A 27 -10.01 8.20 -10.98
CA SER A 27 -9.72 7.04 -10.14
C SER A 27 -8.22 6.89 -9.88
N SER A 28 -7.38 7.06 -10.89
CA SER A 28 -5.93 7.02 -10.76
C SER A 28 -5.40 8.14 -9.88
N ARG A 29 -5.91 9.37 -10.04
CA ARG A 29 -5.57 10.50 -9.16
C ARG A 29 -5.95 10.23 -7.71
N ILE A 30 -7.14 9.68 -7.46
CA ILE A 30 -7.57 9.31 -6.11
C ILE A 30 -6.63 8.25 -5.53
N ILE A 31 -6.31 7.18 -6.29
CA ILE A 31 -5.37 6.14 -5.85
C ILE A 31 -4.02 6.75 -5.47
N GLN A 32 -3.46 7.65 -6.28
CA GLN A 32 -2.19 8.32 -5.99
C GLN A 32 -2.26 9.21 -4.73
N GLN A 33 -3.37 9.92 -4.52
CA GLN A 33 -3.57 10.70 -3.28
C GLN A 33 -3.63 9.77 -2.06
N VAL A 34 -4.37 8.67 -2.14
CA VAL A 34 -4.45 7.69 -1.04
C VAL A 34 -3.09 7.06 -0.74
N ARG A 35 -2.27 6.76 -1.77
CA ARG A 35 -0.88 6.33 -1.56
C ARG A 35 -0.08 7.37 -0.77
N SER A 36 -0.18 8.64 -1.14
CA SER A 36 0.52 9.74 -0.45
C SER A 36 0.10 9.85 1.02
N ILE A 37 -1.18 9.66 1.32
CA ILE A 37 -1.70 9.63 2.68
C ILE A 37 -1.05 8.49 3.49
N PHE A 38 -0.99 7.28 2.93
CA PHE A 38 -0.40 6.14 3.62
C PHE A 38 1.11 6.25 3.78
N LEU A 39 1.82 6.79 2.79
CA LEU A 39 3.26 7.04 2.85
C LEU A 39 3.63 8.10 3.90
N SER A 40 2.71 8.98 4.29
CA SER A 40 2.93 9.91 5.40
C SER A 40 3.07 9.23 6.77
N GLY A 41 2.76 7.92 6.87
CA GLY A 41 2.87 7.13 8.11
C GLY A 41 1.79 7.43 9.15
N ARG A 42 0.89 8.39 8.89
CA ARG A 42 -0.20 8.72 9.80
C ARG A 42 -1.33 7.69 9.72
N LYS A 43 -2.05 7.52 10.83
CA LYS A 43 -3.25 6.68 10.88
C LYS A 43 -4.45 7.50 10.44
N VAL A 44 -5.26 6.95 9.54
CA VAL A 44 -6.40 7.65 8.94
C VAL A 44 -7.65 6.77 8.90
N THR A 45 -8.80 7.39 9.01
CA THR A 45 -10.10 6.75 8.81
C THR A 45 -10.53 6.88 7.35
N ALA A 46 -11.45 6.00 6.92
CA ALA A 46 -12.03 6.11 5.58
C ALA A 46 -12.75 7.46 5.35
N LYS A 47 -13.29 8.08 6.41
CA LYS A 47 -13.95 9.39 6.34
C LYS A 47 -12.95 10.50 6.03
N GLU A 48 -11.78 10.49 6.67
CA GLU A 48 -10.71 11.46 6.43
C GLU A 48 -10.15 11.31 5.02
N ILE A 49 -9.92 10.08 4.56
CA ILE A 49 -9.49 9.82 3.18
C ILE A 49 -10.49 10.36 2.17
N ASN A 50 -11.80 10.10 2.38
CA ASN A 50 -12.86 10.62 1.51
C ASN A 50 -12.87 12.15 1.47
N ALA A 51 -12.71 12.81 2.62
CA ALA A 51 -12.66 14.27 2.71
C ALA A 51 -11.43 14.85 1.99
N GLU A 52 -10.26 14.24 2.15
CA GLU A 52 -9.01 14.71 1.56
C GLU A 52 -8.93 14.48 0.05
N THR A 53 -9.49 13.37 -0.43
CA THR A 53 -9.51 13.02 -1.85
C THR A 53 -10.73 13.58 -2.60
N ASN A 54 -11.65 14.25 -1.90
CA ASN A 54 -12.97 14.67 -2.42
C ASN A 54 -13.69 13.51 -3.15
N SER A 55 -13.65 12.32 -2.55
CA SER A 55 -14.20 11.08 -3.10
C SER A 55 -15.02 10.33 -2.05
N ASN A 56 -15.79 9.34 -2.48
CA ASN A 56 -16.48 8.40 -1.60
C ASN A 56 -15.93 6.96 -1.74
N ASP A 57 -14.79 6.81 -2.40
CA ASP A 57 -14.25 5.52 -2.81
C ASP A 57 -13.12 4.99 -1.91
N ALA A 58 -12.86 5.61 -0.75
CA ALA A 58 -11.72 5.26 0.10
C ALA A 58 -11.60 3.75 0.36
N ARG A 59 -12.72 3.07 0.69
CA ARG A 59 -12.69 1.61 0.96
C ARG A 59 -12.35 0.78 -0.27
N ARG A 60 -12.84 1.16 -1.45
CA ARG A 60 -12.49 0.48 -2.72
C ARG A 60 -11.01 0.65 -2.99
N VAL A 61 -10.50 1.87 -2.87
CA VAL A 61 -9.09 2.20 -3.11
C VAL A 61 -8.17 1.46 -2.12
N ILE A 62 -8.51 1.43 -0.83
CA ILE A 62 -7.77 0.64 0.17
C ILE A 62 -7.74 -0.84 -0.22
N SER A 63 -8.86 -1.39 -0.70
CA SER A 63 -8.92 -2.78 -1.16
C SER A 63 -8.01 -3.03 -2.36
N THR A 64 -8.00 -2.12 -3.34
CA THR A 64 -7.08 -2.17 -4.50
C THR A 64 -5.62 -2.10 -4.06
N LEU A 65 -5.27 -1.20 -3.15
CA LEU A 65 -3.89 -1.10 -2.64
C LEU A 65 -3.45 -2.40 -1.94
N ARG A 66 -4.34 -3.05 -1.16
CA ARG A 66 -4.04 -4.32 -0.49
C ARG A 66 -3.91 -5.49 -1.45
N ASN A 67 -4.89 -5.65 -2.35
CA ASN A 67 -5.03 -6.86 -3.15
C ASN A 67 -4.25 -6.79 -4.47
N ASP A 68 -4.27 -5.64 -5.14
CA ASP A 68 -3.71 -5.48 -6.48
C ASP A 68 -2.25 -4.98 -6.41
N GLU A 69 -1.94 -4.10 -5.45
CA GLU A 69 -0.60 -3.53 -5.28
C GLU A 69 0.21 -4.17 -4.15
N GLY A 70 -0.41 -5.00 -3.30
CA GLY A 70 0.27 -5.72 -2.23
C GLY A 70 0.72 -4.86 -1.04
N TRP A 71 0.11 -3.70 -0.80
CA TRP A 71 0.44 -2.84 0.33
C TRP A 71 0.00 -3.46 1.67
N ASP A 72 0.88 -3.44 2.67
CA ASP A 72 0.56 -3.95 4.02
C ASP A 72 -0.20 -2.92 4.87
N ILE A 73 -1.39 -2.57 4.41
CA ILE A 73 -2.28 -1.65 5.13
C ILE A 73 -3.00 -2.44 6.22
N LYS A 74 -2.82 -2.09 7.49
CA LYS A 74 -3.57 -2.65 8.62
C LYS A 74 -4.82 -1.85 8.93
N ASP A 75 -5.77 -2.47 9.64
CA ASP A 75 -6.93 -1.78 10.19
C ASP A 75 -7.30 -2.26 11.59
N VAL A 76 -7.83 -1.35 12.40
CA VAL A 76 -8.44 -1.65 13.70
C VAL A 76 -9.84 -1.04 13.75
N ARG A 77 -10.77 -1.74 14.43
CA ARG A 77 -12.08 -1.19 14.75
C ARG A 77 -12.00 -0.39 16.04
N LEU A 78 -12.48 0.85 15.98
CA LEU A 78 -12.69 1.71 17.14
C LEU A 78 -14.06 1.41 17.77
N ASP A 79 -14.25 1.84 19.02
CA ASP A 79 -15.53 1.70 19.75
C ASP A 79 -16.70 2.34 18.99
N ASP A 80 -16.44 3.42 18.26
CA ASP A 80 -17.39 4.11 17.38
C ASP A 80 -17.79 3.34 16.11
N ARG A 81 -17.45 2.04 16.00
CA ARG A 81 -17.66 1.17 14.82
C ARG A 81 -16.91 1.62 13.56
N ARG A 82 -16.10 2.67 13.64
CA ARG A 82 -15.23 3.15 12.56
C ARG A 82 -13.95 2.33 12.50
N LYS A 83 -13.37 2.24 11.30
CA LYS A 83 -12.06 1.61 11.10
C LYS A 83 -10.99 2.69 10.94
N LEU A 84 -9.89 2.50 11.65
CA LEU A 84 -8.66 3.27 11.50
C LEU A 84 -7.68 2.41 10.69
N TYR A 85 -7.08 3.02 9.66
CA TYR A 85 -6.18 2.39 8.70
C TYR A 85 -4.80 3.03 8.79
N TRP A 86 -3.76 2.23 8.61
CA TRP A 86 -2.38 2.73 8.48
C TRP A 86 -1.55 1.75 7.67
N LEU A 87 -0.51 2.27 7.04
CA LEU A 87 0.50 1.45 6.39
C LEU A 87 1.49 0.99 7.44
N GLU A 88 1.72 -0.31 7.55
CA GLU A 88 2.84 -0.81 8.34
C GLU A 88 4.13 -0.51 7.56
N PRO A 89 5.12 0.18 8.17
CA PRO A 89 6.37 0.48 7.48
C PRO A 89 7.03 -0.82 7.05
N ASP A 90 7.30 -0.95 5.76
CA ASP A 90 7.98 -2.12 5.24
C ASP A 90 9.38 -2.16 5.85
N LYS A 91 9.62 -3.14 6.72
CA LYS A 91 10.93 -3.37 7.37
C LYS A 91 12.05 -3.63 6.36
N ARG A 92 11.70 -3.92 5.10
CA ARG A 92 12.67 -4.14 4.00
C ARG A 92 13.14 -2.86 3.32
N GLN A 93 12.46 -1.73 3.51
CA GLN A 93 12.86 -0.44 2.91
C GLN A 93 13.92 0.32 3.72
N MET A 94 14.23 -0.10 4.95
CA MET A 94 15.21 0.56 5.82
C MET A 94 16.67 0.30 5.45
N SER A 95 16.95 -0.54 4.45
CA SER A 95 18.30 -0.89 4.02
C SER A 95 18.52 -0.55 2.54
N ILE A 96 18.33 0.71 2.19
CA ILE A 96 19.07 1.32 1.08
C ILE A 96 20.04 2.30 1.74
N ASP A 97 20.96 1.77 2.54
CA ASP A 97 22.18 2.48 2.85
C ASP A 97 22.92 2.62 1.52
N TRP A 98 22.98 3.85 1.03
CA TRP A 98 23.75 4.24 -0.14
C TRP A 98 25.24 4.07 0.19
N GLU A 99 25.73 2.84 0.08
CA GLU A 99 27.15 2.55 0.18
C GLU A 99 27.76 2.58 -1.23
N GLY A 100 28.48 3.68 -1.50
CA GLY A 100 29.65 3.67 -2.38
C GLY A 100 29.41 3.63 -3.90
N MET A 101 29.05 4.77 -4.49
CA MET A 101 29.62 5.11 -5.81
C MET A 101 30.91 5.91 -5.58
N GLN A 102 31.98 5.18 -5.23
CA GLN A 102 33.35 5.58 -5.54
C GLN A 102 33.85 4.61 -6.60
N ASN A 103 33.93 5.08 -7.84
CA ASN A 103 34.83 4.49 -8.83
C ASN A 103 35.70 5.63 -9.35
N GLU A 104 36.99 5.43 -9.12
CA GLU A 104 38.14 6.18 -9.62
C GLU A 104 38.17 6.25 -11.15
#